data_AF-A0A9J6DEZ1-F1
#
_entry.id   AF-A0A9J6DEZ1-F1
#
_cell.length_a   1.000
_cell.length_b   1.000
_cell.length_c   1.000
_cell.angle_alpha   90.00
_cell.angle_beta   90.00
_cell.angle_gamma   90.00
#
_symmetry.space_group_name_H-M   'P 1'
#
loop_
_entity.id
_entity.type
_entity.pdbx_description
1 polymer ?
#
loop_
_entity_poly.entity_id
_entity_poly.type
_entity_poly.pdbx_seq_one_letter_code
_entity_poly.pdbx_strand_id
1 'polypeptide(L)'
;MALTMLTQYTRKTSENTRSNTDMCDDDDDPSCSNDNSASLHQRIKMETSSANVCSVALEQKATHISDLPREVFMFILRWVVSSDLDILSLEAVSKVCRGFYLCARDPELWHTACIRTWGEGCGQLNQYDSWREMYICRPRICHNGWDTDVLAEHSETVSSGFYMLDSGQEL
;
A
#
# COMPACT_ATOMS: atom_id res chain seq x y z
N MET A 1 19.41 -21.56 27.12
CA MET A 1 19.08 -22.12 25.80
C MET A 1 17.94 -21.31 25.14
N ALA A 2 18.21 -20.06 24.76
CA ALA A 2 17.25 -19.24 23.99
C ALA A 2 17.91 -18.01 23.34
N LEU A 3 19.21 -18.09 22.97
CA LEU A 3 19.94 -16.95 22.40
C LEU A 3 20.81 -17.31 21.19
N THR A 4 20.43 -18.34 20.42
CA THR A 4 21.16 -18.75 19.20
C THR A 4 20.31 -18.81 17.93
N MET A 5 19.06 -18.33 17.95
CA MET A 5 18.14 -18.39 16.80
C MET A 5 18.01 -17.08 16.00
N LEU A 6 18.83 -16.05 16.27
CA LEU A 6 18.76 -14.75 15.58
C LEU A 6 20.01 -14.39 14.74
N THR A 7 20.85 -15.36 14.38
CA THR A 7 22.08 -15.12 13.59
C THR A 7 22.06 -15.67 12.16
N GLN A 8 20.94 -16.22 11.66
CA GLN A 8 20.91 -16.88 10.35
C GLN A 8 20.08 -16.18 9.26
N TYR A 9 19.61 -14.95 9.47
CA TYR A 9 19.07 -14.13 8.38
C TYR A 9 20.05 -13.01 7.99
N THR A 10 21.30 -13.39 7.72
CA THR A 10 22.28 -12.52 7.06
C THR A 10 22.41 -12.93 5.59
N ARG A 11 21.83 -12.07 4.76
CA ARG A 11 22.08 -11.83 3.33
C ARG A 11 23.42 -12.42 2.83
N LYS A 12 23.36 -13.44 1.96
CA LYS A 12 24.51 -13.84 1.14
C LYS A 12 24.41 -13.15 -0.23
N THR A 13 25.13 -12.05 -0.38
CA THR A 13 25.57 -11.54 -1.69
C THR A 13 26.87 -12.25 -2.05
N SER A 14 26.82 -13.16 -3.03
CA SER A 14 28.02 -13.70 -3.67
C SER A 14 28.29 -12.87 -4.94
N GLU A 15 29.33 -12.05 -4.88
CA GLU A 15 29.98 -11.50 -6.06
C GLU A 15 30.69 -12.65 -6.79
N ASN A 16 30.43 -12.83 -8.09
CA ASN A 16 31.35 -13.53 -8.97
C ASN A 16 31.52 -12.74 -10.27
N THR A 17 32.78 -12.63 -10.67
CA THR A 17 33.35 -11.65 -11.59
C THR A 17 33.48 -12.25 -12.99
N ARG A 18 33.08 -11.46 -14.00
CA ARG A 18 33.50 -11.43 -15.44
C ARG A 18 33.27 -12.64 -16.35
N SER A 19 32.59 -12.39 -17.47
CA SER A 19 33.26 -12.24 -18.77
C SER A 19 32.31 -11.73 -19.87
N ASN A 20 32.78 -10.69 -20.56
CA ASN A 20 32.23 -10.06 -21.75
C ASN A 20 32.34 -11.00 -22.97
N THR A 21 31.33 -11.07 -23.83
CA THR A 21 31.48 -11.35 -25.27
C THR A 21 30.39 -10.64 -26.06
N ASP A 22 30.83 -10.04 -27.15
CA ASP A 22 30.24 -9.02 -28.00
C ASP A 22 29.17 -9.51 -29.00
N MET A 23 28.22 -8.60 -29.35
CA MET A 23 27.58 -8.30 -30.67
C MET A 23 26.81 -9.42 -31.40
N CYS A 24 25.71 -9.24 -32.14
CA CYS A 24 24.76 -8.17 -32.49
C CYS A 24 23.64 -8.85 -33.32
N ASP A 25 22.38 -8.39 -33.26
CA ASP A 25 21.46 -8.42 -34.41
C ASP A 25 20.30 -7.43 -34.15
N ASP A 26 20.22 -6.44 -35.05
CA ASP A 26 19.13 -5.46 -35.19
C ASP A 26 17.95 -6.15 -35.88
N ASP A 27 16.87 -6.40 -35.13
CA ASP A 27 15.53 -6.56 -35.70
C ASP A 27 14.65 -5.45 -35.12
N ASP A 28 14.53 -4.36 -35.90
CA ASP A 28 13.53 -3.31 -35.75
C ASP A 28 12.11 -3.92 -35.90
N ASP A 29 11.48 -4.31 -34.79
CA ASP A 29 10.03 -4.53 -34.73
C ASP A 29 9.34 -3.29 -34.12
N PRO A 30 8.66 -2.46 -34.94
CA PRO A 30 8.05 -1.23 -34.47
C PRO A 30 6.62 -1.50 -34.00
N SER A 31 6.42 -2.31 -32.95
CA SER A 31 5.08 -2.48 -32.36
C SER A 31 5.06 -3.14 -30.98
N CYS A 32 5.65 -2.53 -29.94
CA CYS A 32 5.14 -2.76 -28.58
C CYS A 32 5.36 -1.63 -27.58
N SER A 33 5.24 -0.36 -27.99
CA SER A 33 4.99 0.73 -27.04
C SER A 33 3.54 0.65 -26.54
N ASN A 34 3.22 -0.37 -25.74
CA ASN A 34 2.08 -0.26 -24.84
C ASN A 34 2.55 0.59 -23.66
N ASP A 35 2.65 1.89 -23.91
CA ASP A 35 2.88 2.94 -22.92
C ASP A 35 1.64 3.05 -22.03
N ASN A 36 1.29 1.96 -21.36
CA ASN A 36 0.16 1.92 -20.46
C ASN A 36 0.59 2.62 -19.17
N SER A 37 0.45 3.95 -19.18
CA SER A 37 0.60 4.83 -18.02
C SER A 37 -0.36 4.49 -16.87
N ALA A 38 -1.22 3.48 -17.03
CA ALA A 38 -2.06 2.97 -15.97
C ALA A 38 -1.22 2.52 -14.77
N SER A 39 -1.67 2.95 -13.59
CA SER A 39 -1.13 2.50 -12.32
C SER A 39 -1.10 0.96 -12.23
N LEU A 40 -0.14 0.41 -11.47
CA LEU A 40 -0.05 -1.04 -11.20
C LEU A 40 -1.40 -1.62 -10.77
N HIS A 41 -2.13 -0.90 -9.91
CA HIS A 41 -3.44 -1.33 -9.44
C HIS A 41 -4.45 -1.50 -10.58
N GLN A 42 -4.51 -0.53 -11.49
CA GLN A 42 -5.40 -0.58 -12.65
C GLN A 42 -5.03 -1.73 -13.60
N ARG A 43 -3.73 -1.96 -13.83
CA ARG A 43 -3.25 -3.09 -14.64
C ARG A 43 -3.65 -4.44 -14.02
N ILE A 44 -3.44 -4.62 -12.71
CA ILE A 44 -3.82 -5.86 -12.01
C ILE A 44 -5.34 -6.06 -12.06
N LYS A 45 -6.12 -4.99 -11.88
CA LYS A 45 -7.59 -5.05 -11.93
C LYS A 45 -8.11 -5.50 -13.30
N MET A 46 -7.49 -5.03 -14.38
CA MET A 46 -7.83 -5.43 -15.75
C MET A 46 -7.44 -6.87 -16.07
N GLU A 47 -6.29 -7.32 -15.58
CA GLU A 47 -5.78 -8.69 -15.82
C GLU A 47 -6.48 -9.75 -14.95
N THR A 48 -7.14 -9.34 -13.85
CA THR A 48 -7.81 -10.28 -12.94
C THR A 48 -9.25 -10.51 -13.41
N SER A 49 -9.42 -11.43 -14.36
CA SER A 49 -10.74 -11.83 -14.90
C SER A 49 -11.47 -12.88 -14.06
N SER A 50 -10.84 -13.41 -13.00
CA SER A 50 -11.41 -14.49 -12.20
C SER A 50 -12.33 -13.98 -11.09
N ALA A 51 -13.51 -14.61 -10.97
CA ALA A 51 -14.39 -14.42 -9.82
C ALA A 51 -13.66 -14.74 -8.50
N ASN A 52 -12.79 -15.75 -8.53
CA ASN A 52 -12.03 -16.24 -7.39
C ASN A 52 -10.91 -15.26 -7.00
N VAL A 53 -10.69 -15.12 -5.68
CA VAL A 53 -9.72 -14.18 -5.10
C VAL A 53 -8.28 -14.70 -5.22
N CYS A 54 -8.08 -16.01 -5.21
CA CYS A 54 -6.79 -16.64 -5.46
C CYS A 54 -6.98 -18.04 -6.05
N SER A 55 -5.88 -18.71 -6.42
CA SER A 55 -5.87 -20.10 -6.88
C SER A 55 -4.88 -20.93 -6.07
N VAL A 56 -5.15 -22.23 -5.95
CA VAL A 56 -4.25 -23.21 -5.32
C VAL A 56 -3.01 -23.39 -6.19
N ALA A 57 -1.81 -23.18 -5.63
CA ALA A 57 -0.56 -23.40 -6.36
C ALA A 57 -0.01 -24.83 -6.20
N LEU A 58 -0.29 -25.48 -5.07
CA LEU A 58 0.19 -26.82 -4.71
C LEU A 58 -0.96 -27.62 -4.12
N GLU A 59 -0.97 -28.93 -4.32
CA GLU A 59 -2.01 -29.79 -3.73
C GLU A 59 -2.03 -29.67 -2.20
N GLN A 60 -3.22 -29.45 -1.64
CA GLN A 60 -3.43 -29.29 -0.20
C GLN A 60 -4.39 -30.36 0.31
N LYS A 61 -4.10 -30.90 1.49
CA LYS A 61 -4.98 -31.87 2.18
C LYS A 61 -6.21 -31.20 2.83
N ALA A 62 -6.13 -29.91 3.08
CA ALA A 62 -7.18 -29.11 3.71
C ALA A 62 -7.79 -28.13 2.71
N THR A 63 -8.98 -27.63 3.03
CA THR A 63 -9.72 -26.65 2.22
C THR A 63 -8.89 -25.39 2.02
N HIS A 64 -8.79 -24.92 0.77
CA HIS A 64 -7.95 -23.76 0.45
C HIS A 64 -8.72 -22.46 0.69
N ILE A 65 -8.00 -21.38 0.97
CA ILE A 65 -8.60 -20.05 1.20
C ILE A 65 -9.32 -19.50 -0.05
N SER A 66 -8.98 -19.98 -1.25
CA SER A 66 -9.71 -19.69 -2.51
C SER A 66 -11.16 -20.11 -2.50
N ASP A 67 -11.52 -21.12 -1.70
CA ASP A 67 -12.87 -21.67 -1.68
C ASP A 67 -13.85 -20.74 -0.97
N LEU A 68 -13.35 -19.69 -0.31
CA LEU A 68 -14.16 -18.64 0.28
C LEU A 68 -14.68 -17.68 -0.80
N PRO A 69 -15.98 -17.36 -0.79
CA PRO A 69 -16.52 -16.25 -1.57
C PRO A 69 -15.78 -14.94 -1.23
N ARG A 70 -15.64 -14.07 -2.24
CA ARG A 70 -14.92 -12.79 -2.10
C ARG A 70 -15.47 -11.95 -0.94
N GLU A 71 -16.77 -11.96 -0.75
CA GLU A 71 -17.49 -11.21 0.28
C GLU A 71 -17.07 -11.66 1.68
N VAL A 72 -16.89 -12.97 1.88
CA VAL A 72 -16.43 -13.54 3.15
C VAL A 72 -14.98 -13.16 3.40
N PHE A 73 -14.14 -13.23 2.37
CA PHE A 73 -12.75 -12.80 2.48
C PHE A 73 -12.63 -11.31 2.83
N MET A 74 -13.41 -10.45 2.18
CA MET A 74 -13.50 -9.02 2.50
C MET A 74 -14.00 -8.76 3.92
N PHE A 75 -14.94 -9.58 4.41
CA PHE A 75 -15.40 -9.48 5.80
C PHE A 75 -14.28 -9.76 6.80
N ILE A 76 -13.44 -10.77 6.53
CA ILE A 76 -12.25 -11.06 7.35
C ILE A 76 -11.30 -9.86 7.35
N LEU A 77 -10.97 -9.29 6.18
CA LEU A 77 -10.09 -8.12 6.11
C LEU A 77 -10.66 -6.91 6.84
N ARG A 78 -11.97 -6.67 6.71
CA ARG A 78 -12.66 -5.60 7.42
C ARG A 78 -12.58 -5.79 8.93
N TRP A 79 -12.67 -7.02 9.40
CA TRP A 79 -12.51 -7.34 10.82
C TRP A 79 -11.09 -7.06 11.31
N VAL A 80 -10.06 -7.45 10.55
CA VAL A 80 -8.65 -7.14 10.88
C VAL A 80 -8.41 -5.62 10.99
N VAL A 81 -8.92 -4.85 10.03
CA VAL A 81 -8.76 -3.38 10.03
C VAL A 81 -9.60 -2.71 11.12
N SER A 82 -10.77 -3.25 11.43
CA SER A 82 -11.68 -2.65 12.42
C SER A 82 -11.33 -3.01 13.86
N SER A 83 -10.90 -4.24 14.14
CA SER A 83 -10.62 -4.68 15.51
C SER A 83 -9.25 -4.19 15.97
N ASP A 84 -8.21 -4.47 15.18
CA ASP A 84 -6.82 -4.27 15.58
C ASP A 84 -6.10 -3.16 14.81
N LEU A 85 -6.74 -2.60 13.77
CA LEU A 85 -6.14 -1.62 12.85
C LEU A 85 -4.76 -2.07 12.32
N ASP A 86 -4.61 -3.38 12.07
CA ASP A 86 -3.33 -3.96 11.68
C ASP A 86 -3.05 -3.79 10.19
N ILE A 87 -2.56 -2.59 9.84
CA ILE A 87 -2.15 -2.24 8.48
C ILE A 87 -0.95 -3.07 8.01
N LEU A 88 -0.09 -3.53 8.92
CA LEU A 88 1.05 -4.36 8.57
C LEU A 88 0.60 -5.73 8.07
N SER A 89 -0.38 -6.34 8.74
CA SER A 89 -1.01 -7.58 8.27
C SER A 89 -1.75 -7.37 6.94
N LEU A 90 -2.43 -6.24 6.75
CA LEU A 90 -3.09 -5.92 5.48
C LEU A 90 -2.08 -5.84 4.31
N GLU A 91 -0.92 -5.21 4.53
CA GLU A 91 0.16 -5.16 3.55
C GLU A 91 0.78 -6.55 3.31
N ALA A 92 0.91 -7.39 4.35
CA ALA A 92 1.39 -8.77 4.19
C ALA A 92 0.45 -9.62 3.33
N VAL A 93 -0.87 -9.53 3.56
CA VAL A 93 -1.91 -10.18 2.73
C VAL A 93 -1.79 -9.75 1.28
N SER A 94 -1.58 -8.46 1.02
CA SER A 94 -1.49 -7.92 -0.35
C SER A 94 -0.35 -8.54 -1.19
N LYS A 95 0.68 -9.11 -0.55
CA LYS A 95 1.84 -9.73 -1.21
C LYS A 95 1.60 -11.17 -1.64
N VAL A 96 0.50 -11.80 -1.22
CA VAL A 96 0.24 -13.23 -1.46
C VAL A 96 -0.09 -13.50 -2.92
N CYS A 97 -1.04 -12.77 -3.49
CA CYS A 97 -1.45 -12.93 -4.89
C CYS A 97 -2.17 -11.68 -5.42
N ARG A 98 -2.44 -11.67 -6.73
CA ARG A 98 -3.10 -10.54 -7.42
C ARG A 98 -4.48 -10.21 -6.84
N GLY A 99 -5.33 -11.19 -6.55
CA GLY A 99 -6.65 -10.91 -6.00
C GLY A 99 -6.60 -10.48 -4.53
N PHE A 100 -5.64 -10.97 -3.74
CA PHE A 100 -5.40 -10.49 -2.36
C PHE A 100 -4.94 -9.04 -2.38
N TYR A 101 -4.06 -8.68 -3.32
CA TYR A 101 -3.66 -7.30 -3.55
C TYR A 101 -4.86 -6.41 -3.84
N LEU A 102 -5.75 -6.82 -4.76
CA LEU A 102 -6.96 -6.06 -5.08
C LEU A 102 -7.88 -5.91 -3.85
N CYS A 103 -8.08 -6.98 -3.09
CA CYS A 103 -8.92 -6.95 -1.90
C CYS A 103 -8.34 -6.05 -0.79
N ALA A 104 -7.02 -6.11 -0.57
CA ALA A 104 -6.34 -5.28 0.42
C ALA A 104 -6.28 -3.78 0.03
N ARG A 105 -6.51 -3.46 -1.24
CA ARG A 105 -6.58 -2.09 -1.77
C ARG A 105 -8.01 -1.56 -1.87
N ASP A 106 -8.98 -2.27 -1.29
CA ASP A 106 -10.37 -1.84 -1.29
C ASP A 106 -10.56 -0.50 -0.54
N PRO A 107 -11.20 0.51 -1.16
CA PRO A 107 -11.35 1.84 -0.57
C PRO A 107 -12.05 1.86 0.80
N GLU A 108 -13.01 0.96 1.04
CA GLU A 108 -13.79 0.92 2.28
C GLU A 108 -12.92 0.52 3.48
N LEU A 109 -11.95 -0.37 3.26
CA LEU A 109 -10.97 -0.76 4.28
C LEU A 109 -10.13 0.45 4.70
N TRP A 110 -9.62 1.20 3.73
CA TRP A 110 -8.78 2.37 4.01
C TRP A 110 -9.59 3.54 4.58
N HIS A 111 -10.83 3.73 4.16
CA HIS A 111 -11.74 4.70 4.77
C HIS A 111 -11.98 4.38 6.25
N THR A 112 -12.27 3.12 6.56
CA THR A 112 -12.44 2.65 7.96
C THR A 112 -11.17 2.90 8.78
N ALA A 113 -9.99 2.61 8.22
CA ALA A 113 -8.71 2.87 8.87
C ALA A 113 -8.49 4.36 9.18
N CYS A 114 -8.87 5.24 8.25
CA CYS A 114 -8.81 6.69 8.43
C CYS A 114 -9.75 7.16 9.54
N ILE A 115 -11.02 6.73 9.53
CA ILE A 115 -11.97 7.08 10.59
C ILE A 115 -11.48 6.60 11.96
N ARG A 116 -10.86 5.43 12.05
CA ARG A 116 -10.31 4.95 13.34
C ARG A 116 -9.11 5.75 13.83
N THR A 117 -8.31 6.28 12.92
CA THR A 117 -7.07 7.00 13.26
C THR A 117 -7.36 8.45 13.64
N TRP A 118 -8.26 9.12 12.92
CA TRP A 118 -8.55 10.55 13.09
C TRP A 118 -9.98 10.87 13.56
N GLY A 119 -10.83 9.86 13.76
CA GLY A 119 -12.23 10.02 14.15
C GLY A 119 -13.16 10.39 12.99
N GLU A 120 -14.40 10.76 13.33
CA GLU A 120 -15.43 11.20 12.37
C GLU A 120 -15.00 12.45 11.57
N GLY A 121 -14.07 13.24 12.10
CA GLY A 121 -13.42 14.37 11.43
C GLY A 121 -12.28 13.95 10.50
N CYS A 122 -12.39 12.81 9.80
CA CYS A 122 -11.30 12.22 9.01
C CYS A 122 -10.81 13.07 7.81
N GLY A 123 -11.31 14.28 7.62
CA GLY A 123 -10.96 15.16 6.50
C GLY A 123 -11.72 14.76 5.24
N GLN A 124 -11.61 15.59 4.20
CA GLN A 124 -12.24 15.31 2.92
C GLN A 124 -11.23 14.62 1.99
N LEU A 125 -11.69 13.62 1.23
CA LEU A 125 -10.87 12.92 0.24
C LEU A 125 -10.39 13.83 -0.90
N ASN A 126 -10.96 15.02 -1.07
CA ASN A 126 -10.63 15.96 -2.17
C ASN A 126 -9.17 16.43 -2.24
N GLN A 127 -8.39 16.25 -1.18
CA GLN A 127 -6.97 16.61 -1.13
C GLN A 127 -6.04 15.43 -1.49
N TYR A 128 -6.58 14.24 -1.73
CA TYR A 128 -5.82 13.01 -1.95
C TYR A 128 -6.46 12.20 -3.09
N ASP A 129 -5.68 11.38 -3.79
CA ASP A 129 -6.20 10.54 -4.86
C ASP A 129 -6.96 9.31 -4.32
N SER A 130 -6.66 8.89 -3.08
CA SER A 130 -7.31 7.75 -2.43
C SER A 130 -7.26 7.79 -0.90
N TRP A 131 -8.18 7.08 -0.25
CA TRP A 131 -8.17 6.92 1.21
C TRP A 131 -6.86 6.31 1.73
N ARG A 132 -6.24 5.44 0.93
CA ARG A 132 -4.94 4.84 1.25
C ARG A 132 -3.84 5.88 1.26
N GLU A 133 -3.80 6.73 0.23
CA GLU A 133 -2.82 7.80 0.17
C GLU A 133 -2.99 8.76 1.35
N MET A 134 -4.24 9.15 1.65
CA MET A 134 -4.54 9.94 2.83
C MET A 134 -4.01 9.27 4.10
N TYR A 135 -4.22 7.96 4.28
CA TYR A 135 -3.75 7.23 5.45
C TYR A 135 -2.21 7.24 5.61
N ILE A 136 -1.49 7.26 4.49
CA ILE A 136 -0.02 7.22 4.46
C ILE A 136 0.58 8.61 4.64
N CYS A 137 0.07 9.60 3.89
CA CYS A 137 0.65 10.93 3.81
C CYS A 137 0.20 11.84 4.96
N ARG A 138 -0.98 11.59 5.55
CA ARG A 138 -1.50 12.45 6.62
C ARG A 138 -0.74 12.22 7.93
N PRO A 139 -0.25 13.29 8.59
CA PRO A 139 0.40 13.18 9.89
C PRO A 139 -0.52 12.57 10.95
N ARG A 140 0.03 11.70 11.80
CA ARG A 140 -0.64 11.15 12.97
C ARG A 140 -0.21 11.94 14.21
N ILE A 141 -1.16 12.27 15.08
CA ILE A 141 -0.84 12.88 16.38
C ILE A 141 -0.18 11.79 17.22
N CYS A 142 1.14 11.88 17.35
CA CYS A 142 1.90 11.06 18.28
C CYS A 142 1.56 11.53 19.70
N HIS A 143 0.78 10.76 20.45
CA HIS A 143 0.49 11.02 21.87
C HIS A 143 1.72 10.83 22.77
N ASN A 144 2.81 10.33 22.20
CA ASN A 144 4.10 10.16 22.85
C ASN A 144 4.97 11.34 22.40
N GLY A 145 4.84 12.48 23.08
CA GLY A 145 5.69 13.63 22.84
C GLY A 145 7.13 13.30 23.20
N TRP A 146 7.95 12.98 22.21
CA TRP A 146 9.41 13.23 22.20
C TRP A 146 10.09 12.95 20.86
N ASP A 147 9.44 12.29 19.89
CA ASP A 147 9.96 12.20 18.50
C ASP A 147 9.16 13.11 17.56
N THR A 148 9.45 14.41 17.63
CA THR A 148 9.28 15.31 16.49
C THR A 148 10.62 15.42 15.78
N ASP A 149 10.58 15.40 14.44
CA ASP A 149 11.68 15.72 13.51
C ASP A 149 12.30 14.54 12.75
N VAL A 150 11.50 13.78 12.00
CA VAL A 150 11.87 13.39 10.62
C VAL A 150 10.59 13.31 9.79
N LEU A 151 10.56 13.94 8.63
CA LEU A 151 9.48 14.01 7.61
C LEU A 151 8.63 15.29 7.53
N ALA A 152 9.11 16.44 8.05
CA ALA A 152 8.50 17.75 7.79
C ALA A 152 9.36 18.67 6.91
N GLU A 153 10.18 18.14 5.98
CA GLU A 153 11.09 18.96 5.16
C GLU A 153 10.83 18.98 3.65
N HIS A 154 9.69 18.48 3.14
CA HIS A 154 9.45 18.50 1.67
C HIS A 154 8.09 19.04 1.22
N SER A 155 7.49 20.01 1.92
CA SER A 155 6.31 20.70 1.34
C SER A 155 6.18 22.20 1.64
N GLU A 156 7.25 22.89 2.00
CA GLU A 156 7.28 24.35 1.87
C GLU A 156 7.68 24.71 0.44
N THR A 157 6.71 24.89 -0.45
CA THR A 157 6.76 25.85 -1.59
C THR A 157 5.53 25.74 -2.50
N VAL A 158 4.30 25.65 -1.99
CA VAL A 158 3.15 26.15 -2.78
C VAL A 158 2.09 26.75 -1.87
N SER A 159 1.66 27.96 -2.24
CA SER A 159 0.50 28.70 -1.74
C SER A 159 0.69 29.59 -0.51
N SER A 160 1.54 30.60 -0.72
CA SER A 160 1.18 31.97 -0.36
C SER A 160 -0.25 32.29 -0.85
N GLY A 161 -1.11 32.76 0.06
CA GLY A 161 -2.32 33.51 -0.29
C GLY A 161 -3.65 32.91 0.17
N PHE A 162 -3.97 33.01 1.46
CA PHE A 162 -5.37 32.98 1.92
C PHE A 162 -5.56 33.80 3.20
N TYR A 163 -5.74 35.11 2.99
CA TYR A 163 -6.54 36.11 3.74
C TYR A 163 -6.36 36.29 5.27
N MET A 164 -5.75 37.44 5.60
CA MET A 164 -6.23 38.50 6.51
C MET A 164 -7.20 38.06 7.63
N LEU A 165 -6.68 37.98 8.85
CA LEU A 165 -7.49 38.12 10.06
C LEU A 165 -7.73 39.61 10.33
N ASP A 166 -8.96 40.00 10.06
CA ASP A 166 -9.69 41.10 10.70
C ASP A 166 -9.66 40.94 12.23
N SER A 167 -9.33 42.00 12.97
CA SER A 167 -9.81 42.28 14.33
C SER A 167 -9.17 43.57 14.90
N GLY A 168 -9.99 44.60 15.08
CA GLY A 168 -9.99 45.36 16.33
C GLY A 168 -9.48 46.80 16.30
N GLN A 169 -10.24 47.71 15.67
CA GLN A 169 -10.45 49.03 16.27
C GLN A 169 -11.30 48.86 17.54
N GLU A 170 -10.88 49.45 18.66
CA GLU A 170 -11.59 50.55 19.33
C GLU A 170 -10.97 50.88 20.70
N LEU A 171 -10.64 52.18 20.85
CA LEU A 171 -10.47 53.03 22.04
C LEU A 171 -9.35 52.70 23.05
#